data_AF-A0A6A5X9U5-F1
#
_entry.id   AF-A0A6A5X9U5-F1
#
_cell.length_a   1.000
_cell.length_b   1.000
_cell.length_c   1.000
_cell.angle_alpha   90.00
_cell.angle_beta   90.00
_cell.angle_gamma   90.00
#
_symmetry.space_group_name_H-M   'P 1'
#
loop_
_entity.id
_entity.type
_entity.pdbx_description
1 polymer ?
#
loop_
_entity_poly.entity_id
_entity_poly.type
_entity_poly.pdbx_seq_one_letter_code
_entity_poly.pdbx_strand_id
1 'polypeptide(L)'
;MLLQTLTNTLTTLKGLFAGAVVNGSINPYLESFATSGYRIQSQTLGIPDKYGIFQTGPPRSQVLQAQQVMGLIYGCCFSIFLNVYCASFAIFYNHLPWKDVVECVAGLTLCELGLLGSLYWAMLNDFTRAPGYEWPDWKDHTE
;
A
#
# COMPACT_ATOMS: atom_id res chain seq x y z
N MET A 1 17.42 -4.91 25.32
CA MET A 1 16.53 -3.89 24.72
C MET A 1 16.59 -3.92 23.21
N LEU A 2 17.75 -3.63 22.58
CA LEU A 2 17.89 -3.54 21.12
C LEU A 2 17.54 -4.84 20.36
N LEU A 3 18.00 -6.00 20.85
CA LEU A 3 17.67 -7.31 20.27
C LEU A 3 16.17 -7.61 20.28
N GLN A 4 15.48 -7.24 21.37
CA GLN A 4 14.05 -7.49 21.54
C GLN A 4 13.20 -6.57 20.67
N THR A 5 13.62 -5.30 20.52
CA THR A 5 13.01 -4.39 19.55
C THR A 5 13.13 -4.95 18.14
N LEU A 6 14.31 -5.47 17.78
CA LEU A 6 14.56 -6.03 16.44
C LEU A 6 13.70 -7.26 16.15
N THR A 7 13.60 -8.18 17.10
CA THR A 7 12.72 -9.36 17.00
C THR A 7 11.24 -8.97 16.87
N ASN A 8 10.79 -7.98 17.66
CA ASN A 8 9.41 -7.49 17.60
C ASN A 8 9.11 -6.85 16.24
N THR A 9 10.00 -5.97 15.76
CA THR A 9 9.85 -5.33 14.43
C THR A 9 9.78 -6.38 13.31
N LEU A 10 10.66 -7.38 13.35
CA LEU A 10 10.71 -8.42 12.33
C LEU A 10 9.46 -9.30 12.35
N THR A 11 8.89 -9.54 13.54
CA THR A 11 7.62 -10.27 13.71
C THR A 11 6.44 -9.46 13.17
N THR A 12 6.38 -8.17 13.47
CA THR A 12 5.34 -7.27 12.92
C THR A 12 5.44 -7.18 11.41
N LEU A 13 6.65 -7.04 10.84
CA LEU A 13 6.84 -7.02 9.39
C LEU A 13 6.36 -8.33 8.75
N LYS A 14 6.77 -9.48 9.28
CA LYS A 14 6.28 -10.78 8.81
C LYS A 14 4.76 -10.88 8.87
N GLY A 15 4.16 -10.36 9.94
CA GLY A 15 2.70 -10.31 10.11
C GLY A 15 2.00 -9.42 9.07
N LEU A 16 2.57 -8.25 8.77
CA LEU A 16 2.04 -7.32 7.76
C LEU A 16 2.18 -7.87 6.33
N PHE A 17 3.21 -8.67 6.06
CA PHE A 17 3.42 -9.34 4.77
C PHE A 17 2.75 -10.71 4.66
N ALA A 18 2.15 -11.22 5.74
CA ALA A 18 1.31 -12.40 5.66
C ALA A 18 0.02 -12.08 4.87
N GLY A 19 -0.63 -13.11 4.35
CA GLY A 19 -1.90 -12.95 3.64
C GLY A 19 -2.98 -12.29 4.51
N ALA A 20 -4.12 -11.95 3.89
CA ALA A 20 -5.31 -11.46 4.61
C ALA A 20 -5.80 -12.46 5.67
N VAL A 21 -5.44 -13.73 5.48
CA VAL A 21 -5.81 -14.89 6.29
C VAL A 21 -4.56 -15.50 6.89
N VAL A 22 -4.57 -15.72 8.21
CA VAL A 22 -3.53 -16.46 8.91
C VAL A 22 -4.20 -17.50 9.81
N ASN A 23 -3.92 -18.78 9.56
CA ASN A 23 -4.46 -19.92 10.33
C ASN A 23 -5.99 -19.94 10.42
N GLY A 24 -6.71 -19.59 9.34
CA GLY A 24 -8.18 -19.53 9.39
C GLY A 24 -8.72 -18.48 10.37
N SER A 25 -7.91 -17.48 10.75
CA SER A 25 -8.37 -16.19 11.30
C SER A 25 -7.95 -14.98 10.45
N ILE A 26 -8.69 -13.86 10.54
CA ILE A 26 -8.35 -12.60 9.87
C ILE A 26 -6.98 -12.14 10.39
N ASN A 27 -6.12 -11.64 9.51
CA ASN A 27 -4.78 -11.21 9.88
C ASN A 27 -4.84 -10.01 10.86
N PRO A 28 -4.44 -10.20 12.14
CA PRO A 28 -4.59 -9.18 13.18
C PRO A 28 -3.63 -8.00 12.98
N TYR A 29 -2.51 -8.20 12.26
CA TYR A 29 -1.56 -7.14 11.97
C TYR A 29 -2.12 -6.15 10.95
N LEU A 30 -2.77 -6.67 9.90
CA LEU A 30 -3.41 -5.85 8.87
C LEU A 30 -4.65 -5.12 9.43
N GLU A 31 -5.42 -5.77 10.29
CA GLU A 31 -6.57 -5.15 10.96
C GLU A 31 -6.13 -4.00 11.88
N SER A 32 -5.10 -4.24 12.71
CA SER A 32 -4.53 -3.22 13.58
C SER A 32 -3.95 -2.04 12.79
N PHE A 33 -3.27 -2.33 11.67
CA PHE A 33 -2.75 -1.32 10.76
C PHE A 33 -3.88 -0.45 10.17
N ALA A 34 -4.95 -1.06 9.65
CA ALA A 34 -6.08 -0.33 9.10
C ALA A 34 -6.82 0.49 10.16
N THR A 35 -7.04 -0.06 11.35
CA THR A 35 -7.70 0.65 12.46
C THR A 35 -6.89 1.88 12.87
N SER A 36 -5.58 1.72 13.00
CA SER A 36 -4.67 2.83 13.32
C SER A 36 -4.62 3.86 12.19
N GLY A 37 -4.57 3.39 10.95
CA GLY A 37 -4.61 4.23 9.74
C GLY A 37 -5.90 5.05 9.66
N TYR A 38 -7.05 4.44 9.92
CA TYR A 38 -8.34 5.12 10.00
C TYR A 38 -8.34 6.21 11.08
N ARG A 39 -7.80 5.90 12.26
CA ARG A 39 -7.73 6.87 13.36
C ARG A 39 -6.88 8.07 12.99
N ILE A 40 -5.70 7.86 12.40
CA ILE A 40 -4.84 8.95 11.92
C ILE A 40 -5.55 9.76 10.84
N GLN A 41 -6.14 9.09 9.85
CA GLN A 41 -6.85 9.71 8.74
C GLN A 41 -8.01 10.60 9.22
N SER A 42 -8.88 10.07 10.08
CA SER A 42 -10.10 10.76 10.53
C SER A 42 -9.83 11.78 11.64
N GLN A 43 -9.03 11.42 12.66
CA GLN A 43 -8.86 12.25 13.86
C GLN A 43 -7.70 13.24 13.73
N THR A 44 -6.60 12.84 13.08
CA THR A 44 -5.41 13.70 12.97
C THR A 44 -5.46 14.55 11.70
N LEU A 45 -5.80 13.93 10.56
CA LEU A 45 -5.78 14.61 9.27
C LEU A 45 -7.15 15.19 8.88
N GLY A 46 -8.22 14.83 9.59
CA GLY A 46 -9.58 15.32 9.30
C GLY A 46 -10.11 14.88 7.93
N ILE A 47 -9.55 13.82 7.34
CA ILE A 47 -9.93 13.35 6.01
C ILE A 47 -11.26 12.58 6.13
N PRO A 48 -12.32 13.02 5.43
CA PRO A 48 -13.60 12.32 5.44
C PRO A 48 -13.52 10.94 4.79
N ASP A 49 -14.34 9.99 5.25
CA ASP A 49 -14.39 8.60 4.78
C ASP A 49 -14.60 8.43 3.27
N LYS A 50 -15.22 9.42 2.61
CA LYS A 50 -15.38 9.45 1.14
C LYS A 50 -14.08 9.66 0.36
N TYR A 51 -13.09 10.30 0.97
CA TYR A 51 -11.76 10.55 0.38
C TYR A 51 -10.66 9.75 1.08
N GLY A 52 -11.01 9.17 2.23
CA GLY A 52 -10.15 8.27 2.97
C GLY A 52 -9.92 6.95 2.26
N ILE A 53 -8.74 6.37 2.45
CA ILE A 53 -8.45 4.99 2.03
C ILE A 53 -9.06 4.02 3.05
N PHE A 54 -8.94 4.35 4.33
CA PHE A 54 -9.52 3.55 5.40
C PHE A 54 -10.97 3.98 5.68
N GLN A 55 -11.84 3.02 5.97
CA GLN A 55 -13.22 3.26 6.38
C GLN A 55 -13.55 2.47 7.65
N THR A 56 -14.52 2.97 8.43
CA THR A 56 -15.19 2.16 9.44
C THR A 56 -16.02 1.08 8.76
N GLY A 57 -15.67 -0.17 8.99
CA GLY A 57 -16.32 -1.30 8.35
C GLY A 57 -15.96 -2.61 9.05
N PRO A 58 -16.50 -3.75 8.57
CA PRO A 58 -16.15 -5.05 9.12
C PRO A 58 -14.63 -5.31 8.99
N PRO A 59 -14.02 -6.10 9.90
CA PRO A 59 -12.58 -6.41 9.87
C PRO A 59 -12.06 -6.86 8.50
N ARG A 60 -12.90 -7.57 7.72
CA ARG A 60 -12.61 -7.99 6.35
C ARG A 60 -12.29 -6.82 5.41
N SER A 61 -13.11 -5.77 5.46
CA SER A 61 -12.91 -4.56 4.64
C SER A 61 -11.63 -3.82 5.05
N GLN A 62 -11.34 -3.78 6.34
CA GLN A 62 -10.16 -3.12 6.88
C GLN A 62 -8.87 -3.85 6.48
N VAL A 63 -8.87 -5.18 6.52
CA VAL A 63 -7.71 -5.97 6.06
C VAL A 63 -7.48 -5.82 4.56
N LEU A 64 -8.53 -5.83 3.73
CA LEU A 64 -8.37 -5.58 2.29
C LEU A 64 -7.79 -4.18 2.03
N GLN A 65 -8.31 -3.16 2.71
CA GLN A 65 -7.79 -1.79 2.62
C GLN A 65 -6.32 -1.69 3.07
N ALA A 66 -5.94 -2.40 4.13
CA ALA A 66 -4.56 -2.49 4.56
C ALA A 66 -3.65 -3.12 3.48
N GLN A 67 -4.08 -4.22 2.86
CA GLN A 67 -3.31 -4.85 1.77
C GLN A 67 -3.17 -3.93 0.57
N GLN A 68 -4.24 -3.25 0.19
CA GLN A 68 -4.25 -2.25 -0.88
C GLN A 68 -3.26 -1.12 -0.60
N VAL A 69 -3.25 -0.57 0.63
CA VAL A 69 -2.28 0.45 1.06
C VAL A 69 -0.86 -0.08 1.06
N MET A 70 -0.63 -1.30 1.54
CA MET A 70 0.69 -1.92 1.50
C MET A 70 1.20 -2.08 0.06
N GLY A 71 0.30 -2.43 -0.88
CA GLY A 71 0.57 -2.44 -2.31
C GLY A 71 0.97 -1.06 -2.85
N LEU A 72 0.27 0.01 -2.46
CA LEU A 72 0.64 1.39 -2.84
C LEU A 72 2.00 1.78 -2.29
N ILE A 73 2.28 1.50 -1.01
CA ILE A 73 3.57 1.79 -0.38
C ILE A 73 4.70 1.07 -1.12
N TYR A 74 4.50 -0.21 -1.44
CA TYR A 74 5.47 -0.97 -2.23
C TYR A 74 5.65 -0.38 -3.63
N GLY A 75 4.56 0.00 -4.30
CA GLY A 75 4.59 0.68 -5.59
C GLY A 75 5.41 1.98 -5.56
N CYS A 76 5.21 2.81 -4.53
CA CYS A 76 5.99 4.03 -4.32
C CYS A 76 7.49 3.73 -4.12
N CYS A 77 7.82 2.75 -3.27
CA CYS A 77 9.21 2.35 -3.04
C CYS A 77 9.88 1.83 -4.33
N PHE A 78 9.16 1.02 -5.10
CA PHE A 78 9.63 0.50 -6.38
C PHE A 78 9.83 1.61 -7.42
N SER A 79 8.91 2.57 -7.51
CA SER A 79 9.02 3.76 -8.36
C SER A 79 10.26 4.59 -8.02
N ILE A 80 10.50 4.88 -6.74
CA ILE A 80 11.72 5.60 -6.30
C ILE A 80 12.97 4.84 -6.73
N PHE A 81 13.02 3.53 -6.47
CA PHE A 81 14.13 2.69 -6.88
C PHE A 81 14.36 2.73 -8.40
N LEU A 82 13.30 2.60 -9.19
CA LEU A 82 13.36 2.60 -10.65
C LEU A 82 13.87 3.94 -11.19
N ASN A 83 13.39 5.07 -10.66
CA ASN A 83 13.88 6.40 -11.05
C ASN A 83 15.36 6.58 -10.74
N VAL A 84 15.80 6.19 -9.54
CA VAL A 84 17.22 6.27 -9.14
C VAL A 84 18.08 5.38 -10.04
N TYR A 85 17.61 4.17 -10.33
CA TYR A 85 18.30 3.24 -11.23
C TYR A 85 18.41 3.81 -12.65
N CYS A 86 17.31 4.30 -13.23
CA CYS A 86 17.29 4.90 -14.57
C CYS A 86 18.20 6.13 -14.65
N ALA A 87 18.15 7.02 -13.65
CA ALA A 87 19.02 8.19 -13.59
C ALA A 87 20.50 7.78 -13.53
N SER A 88 20.82 6.82 -12.67
CA SER A 88 22.20 6.31 -12.52
C SER A 88 22.70 5.67 -13.82
N PHE A 89 21.89 4.83 -14.46
CA PHE A 89 22.23 4.18 -15.73
C PHE A 89 22.43 5.22 -16.84
N ALA A 90 21.56 6.22 -16.93
CA ALA A 90 21.65 7.29 -17.92
C ALA A 90 22.94 8.14 -17.76
N ILE A 91 23.34 8.45 -16.52
CA ILE A 91 24.52 9.26 -16.21
C ILE A 91 25.81 8.46 -16.36
N PHE A 92 25.88 7.28 -15.74
CA PHE A 92 27.14 6.54 -15.59
C PHE A 92 27.43 5.62 -16.76
N TYR A 93 26.41 5.07 -17.42
CA TYR A 93 26.59 4.10 -18.51
C TYR A 93 26.41 4.74 -19.89
N ASN A 94 25.34 5.53 -20.07
CA ASN A 94 25.06 6.16 -21.37
C ASN A 94 25.69 7.55 -21.53
N HIS A 95 26.26 8.12 -20.46
CA HIS A 95 26.85 9.46 -20.44
C HIS A 95 25.93 10.56 -20.99
N LEU A 96 24.63 10.44 -20.74
CA LEU A 96 23.64 11.40 -21.22
C LEU A 96 23.84 12.78 -20.54
N PRO A 97 23.57 13.89 -21.25
CA PRO A 97 23.58 15.20 -20.63
C PRO A 97 22.47 15.28 -19.59
N TRP A 98 22.72 16.02 -18.51
CA TRP A 98 21.78 16.14 -17.38
C TRP A 98 20.34 16.50 -17.79
N LYS A 99 20.19 17.34 -18.82
CA LYS A 99 18.87 17.72 -19.36
C LYS A 99 18.05 16.49 -19.80
N ASP A 100 18.65 15.59 -20.55
CA ASP A 100 17.96 14.41 -21.10
C ASP A 100 17.64 13.40 -19.99
N VAL A 101 18.51 13.31 -18.97
CA VAL A 101 18.26 12.51 -17.75
C VAL A 101 17.02 13.04 -17.01
N VAL A 102 16.96 14.35 -16.79
CA VAL A 102 15.83 14.99 -16.11
C VAL A 102 14.54 14.79 -16.91
N GLU A 103 14.58 14.95 -18.23
CA GLU A 103 13.41 14.75 -19.09
C GLU A 103 12.91 13.30 -19.02
N CYS A 104 13.83 12.33 -19.05
CA CYS A 104 13.50 10.91 -18.92
C CYS A 104 12.88 10.57 -17.55
N VAL A 105 13.52 11.01 -16.46
CA VAL A 105 13.05 10.78 -15.09
C VAL A 105 11.70 11.46 -14.86
N ALA A 106 11.51 12.69 -15.37
CA ALA A 106 10.24 13.39 -15.28
C ALA A 106 9.12 12.65 -16.02
N GLY A 107 9.38 12.16 -17.23
CA GLY A 107 8.42 11.35 -17.98
C GLY A 107 8.03 10.07 -17.24
N LEU A 108 9.01 9.35 -16.70
CA LEU A 108 8.77 8.14 -15.90
C LEU A 108 7.94 8.45 -14.64
N THR A 109 8.33 9.49 -13.90
CA THR A 109 7.63 9.94 -12.69
C THR A 109 6.17 10.28 -12.99
N LEU A 110 5.88 10.98 -14.11
CA LEU A 110 4.51 11.31 -14.50
C LEU A 110 3.67 10.06 -14.80
N CYS A 111 4.24 9.07 -15.50
CA CYS A 111 3.56 7.80 -15.75
C CYS A 111 3.25 7.05 -14.45
N GLU A 112 4.20 7.03 -13.52
CA GLU A 112 4.04 6.38 -12.21
C GLU A 112 3.00 7.09 -11.34
N LEU A 113 2.99 8.42 -11.32
CA LEU A 113 1.96 9.20 -10.63
C LEU A 113 0.57 8.93 -11.23
N GLY A 114 0.47 8.81 -12.55
CA GLY A 114 -0.76 8.42 -13.24
C GLY A 114 -1.23 7.02 -12.81
N LEU A 115 -0.33 6.06 -12.76
CA LEU A 115 -0.63 4.69 -12.30
C LEU A 115 -1.07 4.68 -10.84
N LEU A 116 -0.30 5.27 -9.92
CA LEU A 116 -0.62 5.34 -8.49
C LEU A 116 -1.93 6.08 -8.25
N GLY A 117 -2.18 7.17 -8.97
CA GLY A 117 -3.43 7.91 -8.93
C GLY A 117 -4.62 7.07 -9.40
N SER A 118 -4.46 6.29 -10.48
CA SER A 118 -5.50 5.38 -10.96
C SER A 118 -5.77 4.22 -10.00
N LEU A 119 -4.73 3.67 -9.34
CA LEU A 119 -4.87 2.65 -8.31
C LEU A 119 -5.59 3.19 -7.07
N TYR A 120 -5.20 4.38 -6.61
CA TYR A 120 -5.91 5.07 -5.53
C TYR A 120 -7.38 5.33 -5.90
N TRP A 121 -7.64 5.80 -7.13
CA TRP A 121 -9.00 5.98 -7.62
C TRP A 121 -9.79 4.67 -7.66
N ALA A 122 -9.18 3.58 -8.13
CA ALA A 122 -9.80 2.26 -8.14
C ALA A 122 -10.13 1.79 -6.72
N MET A 123 -9.24 2.01 -5.75
CA MET A 123 -9.51 1.73 -4.33
C MET A 123 -10.67 2.56 -3.79
N LEU A 124 -10.78 3.82 -4.20
CA LEU A 124 -11.91 4.65 -3.76
C LEU A 124 -13.25 4.14 -4.27
N ASN A 125 -13.28 3.57 -5.48
CA ASN A 125 -14.46 3.09 -6.17
C ASN A 125 -14.65 1.56 -6.07
N ASP A 126 -13.94 0.90 -5.15
CA ASP A 126 -14.05 -0.54 -4.94
C ASP A 126 -15.48 -0.89 -4.51
N PHE A 127 -16.11 -1.83 -5.23
CA PHE A 127 -17.47 -2.29 -4.98
C PHE A 127 -17.65 -2.88 -3.57
N THR A 128 -16.57 -3.38 -2.98
CA THR A 128 -16.56 -3.91 -1.61
C THR A 128 -16.82 -2.83 -0.54
N ARG A 129 -16.75 -1.54 -0.92
CA ARG A 129 -17.07 -0.38 -0.06
C ARG A 129 -18.53 0.02 -0.11
N ALA A 130 -19.33 -0.61 -0.98
CA ALA A 130 -20.75 -0.28 -1.09
C ALA A 130 -21.50 -0.61 0.22
N PRO A 131 -22.41 0.27 0.68
CA PRO A 131 -23.23 -0.02 1.85
C PRO A 131 -24.11 -1.25 1.57
N GLY A 132 -24.00 -2.27 2.43
CA GLY A 132 -24.70 -3.54 2.27
C GLY A 132 -23.96 -4.61 1.46
N TYR A 133 -22.67 -4.39 1.13
CA TYR A 133 -21.85 -5.44 0.53
C TYR A 133 -21.68 -6.64 1.47
N GLU A 134 -22.18 -7.81 1.05
CA GLU A 134 -21.98 -9.07 1.76
C GLU A 134 -20.66 -9.71 1.33
N TRP A 135 -19.76 -9.88 2.28
CA TRP A 135 -18.46 -10.50 2.03
C TRP A 135 -18.62 -12.00 1.85
N PRO A 136 -18.24 -12.60 0.70
CA PRO A 136 -18.28 -14.04 0.53
C PRO A 136 -17.44 -14.75 1.58
N ASP A 137 -17.84 -15.95 1.98
CA ASP A 137 -17.12 -16.74 2.98
C ASP A 137 -15.76 -17.15 2.45
N TRP A 138 -14.74 -16.64 3.14
CA TRP A 138 -13.31 -16.95 2.99
C TRP A 138 -12.97 -18.39 3.44
N LYS A 139 -13.61 -19.41 2.88
CA LYS A 139 -13.03 -20.75 3.00
C LYS A 139 -11.75 -20.74 2.17
N ASP A 140 -10.62 -21.09 2.78
CA ASP A 140 -9.41 -21.38 2.03
C ASP A 140 -9.80 -22.27 0.85
N HIS A 141 -9.52 -21.82 -0.37
CA HIS A 141 -9.39 -22.76 -1.47
C HIS A 141 -8.12 -23.56 -1.17
N THR A 142 -8.25 -24.56 -0.29
CA THR A 142 -7.29 -25.65 -0.21
C THR A 142 -7.34 -26.37 -1.55
N GLU A 143 -6.48 -25.96 -2.46
CA GLU A 143 -5.95 -26.84 -3.50
C GLU A 143 -4.88 -27.76 -2.90
#